data_AF-A0A8J8HU01-F1
#
_entry.id   AF-A0A8J8HU01-F1
#
_cell.length_a   1.000
_cell.length_b   1.000
_cell.length_c   1.000
_cell.angle_alpha   90.00
_cell.angle_beta   90.00
_cell.angle_gamma   90.00
#
_symmetry.space_group_name_H-M   'P 1'
#
loop_
_entity.id
_entity.type
_entity.pdbx_description
1 polymer ?
#
loop_
_entity_poly.entity_id
_entity_poly.type
_entity_poly.pdbx_seq_one_letter_code
_entity_poly.pdbx_strand_id
1 'polypeptide(L)'
;MTEDKKGHEELKEYADGWMTERKGTDAPGFLKLAIPVIGLGGVGYLIFQMYGDVGHATRGPLVQQFNAATKTNPVLMYGIAAMVLIYVAIVAIFAFRKPHED
;
A
#
# COMPACT_ATOMS: atom_id res chain seq x y z
N MET A 1 -21.36 17.48 -33.19
CA MET A 1 -20.77 17.28 -31.85
C MET A 1 -19.28 17.13 -32.06
N THR A 2 -18.48 18.07 -31.57
CA THR A 2 -17.02 18.08 -31.74
C THR A 2 -16.38 16.95 -30.94
N GLU A 3 -15.35 16.30 -31.50
CA GLU A 3 -14.68 15.13 -30.90
C GLU A 3 -14.22 15.36 -29.45
N ASP A 4 -13.91 16.61 -29.08
CA ASP A 4 -13.60 17.02 -27.70
C ASP A 4 -14.64 16.59 -26.66
N LYS A 5 -15.95 16.67 -27.00
CA LYS A 5 -17.00 16.32 -26.03
C LYS A 5 -17.10 14.82 -25.76
N LYS A 6 -16.69 13.98 -26.72
CA LYS A 6 -16.68 12.51 -26.54
C LYS A 6 -15.53 12.05 -25.64
N GLY A 7 -14.38 12.72 -25.70
CA GLY A 7 -13.23 12.38 -24.85
C GLY A 7 -13.49 12.57 -23.36
N HIS A 8 -14.26 13.61 -23.00
CA HIS A 8 -14.63 13.88 -21.61
C HIS A 8 -15.70 12.93 -21.05
N GLU A 9 -16.59 12.37 -21.87
CA GLU A 9 -17.58 11.38 -21.42
C GLU A 9 -16.94 10.00 -21.09
N GLU A 10 -15.76 9.71 -21.66
CA GLU A 10 -15.01 8.48 -21.38
C GLU A 10 -14.13 8.56 -20.13
N LEU A 11 -13.97 9.75 -19.54
CA LEU A 11 -13.05 10.00 -18.45
C LEU A 11 -13.81 10.47 -17.22
N LYS A 12 -13.67 9.70 -16.13
CA LYS A 12 -14.13 10.13 -14.83
C LYS A 12 -13.01 10.83 -14.08
N GLU A 13 -13.27 12.03 -13.61
CA GLU A 13 -12.32 12.82 -12.83
C GLU A 13 -12.54 12.62 -11.33
N TYR A 14 -11.43 12.57 -10.59
CA TYR A 14 -11.37 12.52 -9.15
C TYR A 14 -10.40 13.59 -8.65
N ALA A 15 -10.64 14.08 -7.43
CA ALA A 15 -9.76 15.03 -6.76
C ALA A 15 -9.43 16.26 -7.63
N ASP A 16 -10.46 16.93 -8.18
CA ASP A 16 -10.30 18.17 -8.94
C ASP A 16 -9.33 18.03 -10.13
N GLY A 17 -9.47 16.94 -10.89
CA GLY A 17 -8.66 16.65 -12.08
C GLY A 17 -7.29 15.99 -11.81
N TRP A 18 -6.90 15.78 -10.56
CA TRP A 18 -5.62 15.14 -10.22
C TRP A 18 -5.58 13.64 -10.51
N MET A 19 -6.72 12.99 -10.60
CA MET A 19 -6.84 11.57 -10.96
C MET A 19 -7.94 11.40 -12.00
N THR A 20 -7.68 10.61 -13.03
CA THR A 20 -8.64 10.30 -14.09
C THR A 20 -8.74 8.80 -14.29
N GLU A 21 -9.96 8.30 -14.49
CA GLU A 21 -10.24 6.89 -14.78
C GLU A 21 -10.90 6.80 -16.15
N ARG A 22 -10.38 5.94 -17.01
CA ARG A 22 -10.98 5.68 -18.32
C ARG A 22 -12.07 4.62 -18.18
N LYS A 23 -13.18 4.84 -18.89
CA LYS A 23 -14.28 3.88 -18.96
C LYS A 23 -13.78 2.49 -19.37
N GLY A 24 -14.22 1.46 -18.64
CA GLY A 24 -13.90 0.07 -18.93
C GLY A 24 -12.48 -0.38 -18.56
N THR A 25 -11.65 0.48 -17.95
CA THR A 25 -10.31 0.11 -17.47
C THR A 25 -10.34 -0.33 -16.01
N ASP A 26 -10.96 -1.48 -15.74
CA ASP A 26 -10.91 -2.10 -14.42
C ASP A 26 -9.50 -2.62 -14.11
N ALA A 27 -9.14 -2.70 -12.83
CA ALA A 27 -7.89 -3.29 -12.41
C ALA A 27 -7.87 -4.79 -12.80
N PRO A 28 -6.81 -5.30 -13.45
CA PRO A 28 -6.63 -6.72 -13.68
C PRO A 28 -6.84 -7.55 -12.41
N GLY A 29 -7.57 -8.67 -12.51
CA GLY A 29 -7.92 -9.49 -11.34
C GLY A 29 -6.72 -9.95 -10.51
N PHE A 30 -5.56 -10.21 -11.15
CA PHE A 30 -4.34 -10.55 -10.43
C PHE A 30 -3.83 -9.40 -9.55
N LEU A 31 -3.98 -8.13 -9.98
CA LEU A 31 -3.57 -6.96 -9.19
C LEU A 31 -4.48 -6.76 -7.99
N LYS A 32 -5.79 -7.02 -8.15
CA LYS A 32 -6.74 -6.98 -7.03
C LYS A 32 -6.34 -7.93 -5.90
N LEU A 33 -5.70 -9.07 -6.22
CA LEU A 33 -5.16 -9.99 -5.22
C LEU A 33 -3.73 -9.61 -4.77
N ALA A 34 -2.86 -9.22 -5.71
CA ALA A 34 -1.47 -8.91 -5.41
C ALA A 34 -1.32 -7.73 -4.45
N ILE A 35 -2.12 -6.67 -4.63
CA ILE A 35 -2.10 -5.46 -3.78
C ILE A 35 -2.30 -5.81 -2.29
N PRO A 36 -3.39 -6.47 -1.87
CA PRO A 36 -3.60 -6.79 -0.47
C PRO A 36 -2.60 -7.83 0.04
N VAL A 37 -2.23 -8.84 -0.76
CA VAL A 37 -1.30 -9.90 -0.31
C VAL A 37 0.10 -9.34 -0.06
N ILE A 38 0.66 -8.61 -1.03
CA ILE A 38 2.00 -8.01 -0.90
C ILE A 38 1.97 -6.91 0.15
N GLY A 39 0.92 -6.08 0.16
CA GLY A 39 0.76 -5.01 1.14
C GLY A 39 0.69 -5.52 2.57
N LEU A 40 -0.15 -6.52 2.85
CA LEU A 40 -0.23 -7.14 4.16
C LEU A 40 1.04 -7.91 4.53
N GLY A 41 1.70 -8.55 3.56
CA GLY A 41 3.00 -9.17 3.76
C GLY A 41 4.07 -8.16 4.19
N GLY A 42 4.10 -6.99 3.56
CA GLY A 42 4.98 -5.89 3.93
C GLY A 42 4.69 -5.33 5.31
N VAL A 43 3.42 -5.09 5.65
CA VAL A 43 3.00 -4.67 7.00
C VAL A 43 3.41 -5.72 8.04
N GLY A 44 3.16 -7.00 7.76
CA GLY A 44 3.59 -8.10 8.60
C GLY A 44 5.10 -8.10 8.81
N TYR A 45 5.89 -7.93 7.74
CA TYR A 45 7.34 -7.84 7.82
C TYR A 45 7.79 -6.70 8.75
N LEU A 46 7.21 -5.50 8.63
CA LEU A 46 7.55 -4.37 9.49
C LEU A 46 7.28 -4.66 10.98
N ILE A 47 6.20 -5.38 11.27
CA ILE A 47 5.82 -5.73 12.64
C ILE A 47 6.72 -6.85 13.19
N PHE A 48 6.90 -7.94 12.46
CA PHE A 48 7.67 -9.10 12.91
C PHE A 48 9.16 -8.82 12.98
N GLN A 49 9.70 -8.01 12.05
CA GLN A 49 11.11 -7.64 11.98
C GLN A 49 11.40 -6.26 12.57
N MET A 50 10.54 -5.75 13.44
CA MET A 50 10.66 -4.42 14.06
C MET A 50 11.99 -4.22 14.81
N TYR A 51 12.57 -5.30 15.35
CA TYR A 51 13.87 -5.28 16.01
C TYR A 51 15.01 -5.80 15.14
N GLY A 52 14.76 -6.07 13.86
CA GLY A 52 15.68 -6.75 12.95
C GLY A 52 15.81 -8.24 13.26
N ASP A 53 16.83 -8.88 12.68
CA ASP A 53 17.04 -10.32 12.81
C ASP A 53 17.79 -10.70 14.10
N VAL A 54 17.07 -10.60 15.21
CA VAL A 54 17.58 -10.93 16.56
C VAL A 54 17.68 -12.43 16.84
N GLY A 55 17.05 -13.28 16.02
CA GLY A 55 16.99 -14.74 16.22
C GLY A 55 18.13 -15.51 15.53
N HIS A 56 18.90 -14.86 14.67
CA HIS A 56 19.98 -15.51 13.93
C HIS A 56 21.19 -15.82 14.80
N ALA A 57 21.72 -17.04 14.69
CA ALA A 57 22.78 -17.56 15.57
C ALA A 57 24.04 -16.68 15.64
N THR A 58 24.45 -16.09 14.52
CA THR A 58 25.67 -15.26 14.44
C THR A 58 25.41 -13.75 14.53
N ARG A 59 24.42 -13.22 13.80
CA ARG A 59 24.14 -11.76 13.75
C ARG A 59 23.15 -11.27 14.81
N GLY A 60 22.31 -12.15 15.35
CA GLY A 60 21.31 -11.80 16.36
C GLY A 60 21.88 -11.06 17.57
N PRO A 61 22.97 -11.54 18.18
CA PRO A 61 23.61 -10.83 19.30
C PRO A 61 24.07 -9.41 18.94
N LEU A 62 24.59 -9.19 17.72
CA LEU A 62 25.02 -7.87 17.27
C LEU A 62 23.82 -6.92 17.10
N VAL A 63 22.70 -7.41 16.55
CA VAL A 63 21.47 -6.65 16.38
C VAL A 63 20.85 -6.29 17.74
N GLN A 64 20.87 -7.21 18.69
CA GLN A 64 20.39 -6.95 20.06
C GLN A 64 21.25 -5.90 20.78
N GLN A 65 22.58 -5.98 20.65
CA GLN A 65 23.50 -4.97 21.19
C GLN A 65 23.26 -3.59 20.57
N PHE A 66 23.08 -3.54 19.25
CA PHE A 66 22.75 -2.30 18.56
C PHE A 66 21.46 -1.68 19.09
N ASN A 67 20.37 -2.46 19.19
CA ASN A 67 19.10 -1.99 19.71
C ASN A 67 19.19 -1.47 21.16
N ALA A 68 19.99 -2.14 22.00
CA ALA A 68 20.23 -1.69 23.36
C ALA A 68 20.98 -0.35 23.40
N ALA A 69 21.97 -0.17 22.53
CA ALA A 69 22.75 1.07 22.44
C ALA A 69 21.94 2.25 21.88
N THR A 70 21.06 2.01 20.89
CA THR A 70 20.25 3.05 20.24
C THR A 70 18.93 3.33 20.95
N LYS A 71 18.59 2.58 22.01
CA LYS A 71 17.29 2.67 22.71
C LYS A 71 16.12 2.53 21.74
N THR A 72 16.19 1.50 20.88
CA THR A 72 15.17 1.24 19.86
C THR A 72 13.78 1.21 20.50
N ASN A 73 12.88 2.09 20.03
CA ASN A 73 11.51 2.21 20.49
C ASN A 73 10.55 1.75 19.39
N PRO A 74 9.70 0.74 19.64
CA PRO A 74 8.81 0.17 18.63
C PRO A 74 7.67 1.11 18.19
N VAL A 75 7.38 2.17 18.95
CA VAL A 75 6.23 3.06 18.70
C VAL A 75 6.26 3.68 17.31
N LEU A 76 7.44 4.15 16.87
CA LEU A 76 7.58 4.74 15.53
C LEU A 76 7.26 3.71 14.43
N MET A 77 7.73 2.47 14.59
CA MET A 77 7.50 1.41 13.62
C MET A 77 6.04 0.99 13.57
N TYR A 78 5.34 0.93 14.71
CA TYR A 78 3.89 0.72 14.71
C TYR A 78 3.14 1.86 14.01
N GLY A 79 3.56 3.10 14.20
CA GLY A 79 3.01 4.25 13.48
C GLY A 79 3.17 4.12 11.97
N ILE A 80 4.39 3.79 11.50
CA ILE A 80 4.67 3.55 10.08
C ILE A 80 3.86 2.37 9.54
N ALA A 81 3.81 1.25 10.26
CA ALA A 81 3.04 0.07 9.86
C ALA A 81 1.55 0.38 9.73
N ALA A 82 0.99 1.19 10.64
CA ALA A 82 -0.40 1.65 10.56
C ALA A 82 -0.64 2.54 9.33
N MET A 83 0.27 3.48 9.03
CA MET A 83 0.17 4.31 7.83
C MET A 83 0.19 3.48 6.55
N VAL A 84 1.09 2.49 6.47
CA VAL A 84 1.17 1.56 5.33
C VAL A 84 -0.10 0.73 5.22
N LEU A 85 -0.64 0.24 6.34
CA LEU A 85 -1.88 -0.53 6.36
C LEU A 85 -3.07 0.29 5.85
N ILE A 86 -3.18 1.55 6.27
CA ILE A 86 -4.22 2.48 5.78
C ILE A 86 -4.09 2.68 4.27
N TYR A 87 -2.87 2.91 3.79
CA TYR A 87 -2.61 3.03 2.36
C TYR A 87 -3.04 1.78 1.58
N VAL A 88 -2.62 0.59 2.02
CA VAL A 88 -2.99 -0.69 1.40
C VAL A 88 -4.50 -0.88 1.39
N ALA A 89 -5.19 -0.54 2.48
CA ALA A 89 -6.64 -0.62 2.57
C ALA A 89 -7.32 0.32 1.56
N ILE A 90 -6.87 1.57 1.44
CA ILE A 90 -7.41 2.53 0.46
C ILE A 90 -7.21 2.03 -0.97
N VAL A 91 -6.01 1.55 -1.31
CA VAL A 91 -5.72 1.03 -2.65
C VAL A 91 -6.53 -0.22 -2.95
N ALA A 92 -6.68 -1.13 -1.99
CA ALA A 92 -7.53 -2.31 -2.14
C ALA A 92 -8.98 -1.90 -2.40
N ILE A 93 -9.55 -1.00 -1.57
CA ILE A 93 -10.91 -0.49 -1.75
C ILE A 93 -11.06 0.11 -3.16
N PHE A 94 -10.10 0.90 -3.63
CA PHE A 94 -10.12 1.46 -4.97
C PHE A 94 -10.10 0.38 -6.07
N ALA A 95 -9.22 -0.62 -5.94
CA ALA A 95 -9.10 -1.72 -6.91
C ALA A 95 -10.34 -2.64 -6.96
N PHE A 96 -11.09 -2.77 -5.87
CA PHE A 96 -12.31 -3.58 -5.79
C PHE A 96 -13.59 -2.76 -6.01
N ARG A 97 -13.52 -1.43 -6.02
CA ARG A 97 -14.66 -0.59 -6.35
C ARG A 97 -15.06 -0.83 -7.79
N LYS A 98 -16.37 -0.86 -8.07
CA LYS A 98 -16.85 -0.96 -9.45
C LYS A 98 -16.30 0.22 -10.26
N PRO A 99 -15.74 -0.03 -11.45
CA PRO A 99 -15.33 1.04 -12.35
C PRO A 99 -16.54 1.87 -12.78
N HIS A 100 -16.28 3.03 -13.35
CA HIS A 100 -17.34 3.86 -13.93
C HIS A 100 -18.12 3.08 -15.01
N GLU A 101 -19.33 2.66 -14.67
CA GLU A 101 -20.33 2.09 -15.59
C GLU A 101 -21.42 3.14 -15.79
N ASP A 102 -21.81 3.31 -17.05
CA ASP A 102 -22.82 4.22 -17.63
C ASP A 102 -23.61 5.16 -16.69
#